data_AF-A0A537UTG5-F1
#
_entry.id   AF-A0A537UTG5-F1
#
_cell.length_a   1.000
_cell.length_b   1.000
_cell.length_c   1.000
_cell.angle_alpha   90.00
_cell.angle_beta   90.00
_cell.angle_gamma   90.00
#
_symmetry.space_group_name_H-M   'P 1'
#
loop_
_entity.id
_entity.type
_entity.pdbx_description
1 polymer ?
#
loop_
_entity_poly.entity_id
_entity_poly.type
_entity_poly.pdbx_seq_one_letter_code
_entity_poly.pdbx_strand_id
1 'polypeptide(L)' 'MAYTISTAFAIYFVLWWVVLFLTLPFGVRSQHEDGAGAPGTDPGAPIASQMGRKLIWT' A
#
# COMPACT_ATOMS: atom_id res chain seq x y z
N MET A 1 -3.54 -4.82 34.40
CA MET A 1 -2.44 -4.07 33.77
C MET A 1 -1.91 -4.76 32.50
N ALA A 2 -1.57 -6.05 32.55
CA ALA A 2 -1.17 -6.81 31.34
C ALA A 2 -2.28 -6.86 30.27
N TYR A 3 -3.51 -7.19 30.65
CA TYR A 3 -4.66 -7.23 29.72
C TYR A 3 -4.84 -5.93 28.93
N THR A 4 -4.84 -4.77 29.61
CA THR A 4 -5.03 -3.47 28.95
C THR A 4 -3.92 -3.16 27.93
N ILE A 5 -2.68 -3.55 28.22
CA ILE A 5 -1.54 -3.35 27.31
C ILE A 5 -1.64 -4.28 26.10
N SER A 6 -1.94 -5.57 26.33
CA SER A 6 -2.10 -6.54 25.24
C SER A 6 -3.27 -6.18 24.31
N THR A 7 -4.40 -5.72 24.86
CA THR A 7 -5.54 -5.29 24.06
C THR A 7 -5.22 -4.02 23.27
N ALA A 8 -4.53 -3.04 23.86
CA ALA A 8 -4.09 -1.84 23.14
C ALA A 8 -3.15 -2.19 21.97
N PHE A 9 -2.21 -3.11 22.17
CA PHE A 9 -1.29 -3.56 21.13
C PHE A 9 -2.04 -4.30 19.99
N ALA A 10 -2.99 -5.17 20.34
CA ALA A 10 -3.82 -5.86 19.36
C ALA A 10 -4.65 -4.89 18.51
N ILE A 11 -5.28 -3.90 19.15
CA ILE A 11 -6.05 -2.85 18.46
C ILE A 11 -5.13 -2.05 17.53
N TYR A 12 -3.97 -1.60 18.03
CA TYR A 12 -3.00 -0.87 17.22
C TYR A 12 -2.55 -1.69 16.01
N PHE A 13 -2.19 -2.96 16.20
CA PHE A 13 -1.73 -3.83 15.13
C PHE A 13 -2.79 -4.03 14.03
N VAL A 14 -4.05 -4.25 14.42
CA VAL A 14 -5.17 -4.40 13.47
C VAL A 14 -5.41 -3.09 12.72
N LEU A 15 -5.44 -1.95 13.41
CA LEU A 15 -5.63 -0.65 12.76
C LEU A 15 -4.47 -0.31 11.81
N TRP A 16 -3.24 -0.52 12.25
CA TRP A 16 -2.05 -0.35 11.43
C TRP A 16 -2.13 -1.21 10.16
N TRP A 17 -2.48 -2.49 10.29
CA TRP A 17 -2.64 -3.40 9.15
C TRP A 17 -3.73 -2.92 8.18
N VAL A 18 -4.90 -2.49 8.70
CA VAL A 18 -5.98 -1.96 7.87
C VAL A 18 -5.56 -0.69 7.13
N VAL A 19 -4.86 0.23 7.81
CA VAL A 19 -4.36 1.48 7.19
C VAL A 19 -3.34 1.19 6.10
N LEU A 20 -2.44 0.21 6.31
CA LEU A 20 -1.50 -0.24 5.29
C LEU A 20 -2.24 -0.65 4.02
N PHE A 21 -3.18 -1.60 4.10
CA PHE A 21 -3.91 -2.07 2.91
C PHE A 21 -4.83 -1.00 2.31
N LEU A 22 -5.43 -0.14 3.13
CA LEU A 22 -6.28 0.96 2.66
C LEU A 22 -5.49 1.98 1.83
N THR A 23 -4.22 2.20 2.14
CA THR A 23 -3.40 3.24 1.50
C THR A 23 -2.60 2.75 0.29
N LEU A 24 -2.37 1.44 0.16
CA LEU A 24 -1.72 0.83 -1.00
C LEU A 24 -2.31 1.24 -2.38
N PRO A 25 -3.64 1.31 -2.59
CA PRO A 25 -4.20 1.69 -3.89
C PRO A 25 -4.03 3.16 -4.24
N PHE A 26 -3.71 4.03 -3.27
CA PHE A 26 -3.47 5.44 -3.55
C PHE A 26 -2.13 5.64 -4.27
N GLY A 27 -2.15 6.49 -5.31
CA GLY A 27 -0.94 6.85 -6.05
C GLY A 27 -0.42 5.80 -7.04
N VAL A 28 -1.20 4.76 -7.34
CA VAL A 28 -0.91 3.87 -8.47
C VAL A 28 -1.35 4.58 -9.75
N ARG A 29 -0.40 5.05 -10.55
CA ARG A 29 -0.63 5.53 -11.92
C ARG A 29 -0.23 4.44 -12.90
N SER A 30 -1.14 4.09 -13.79
CA SER A 30 -0.93 3.07 -14.82
C SER A 30 -0.10 3.61 -15.98
N GLN A 31 0.74 2.76 -16.57
CA GLN A 31 1.54 3.08 -17.77
C GLN A 31 0.70 3.61 -18.95
N HIS A 32 -0.59 3.24 -19.01
CA HIS A 32 -1.51 3.70 -20.04
C HIS A 32 -1.89 5.19 -19.90
N GLU A 33 -1.87 5.76 -18.69
CA GLU A 33 -2.27 7.15 -18.46
C GLU A 33 -1.18 8.17 -18.82
N ASP A 34 0.09 7.75 -18.90
CA ASP A 34 1.24 8.61 -19.24
C ASP A 34 1.64 8.52 -20.75
N GLY A 35 0.86 7.81 -21.57
CA GLY A 35 1.10 7.71 -23.02
C GLY A 35 2.37 6.94 -23.43
N ALA A 36 3.08 6.33 -22.47
CA ALA A 36 4.35 5.62 -22.65
C ALA A 36 4.22 4.08 -22.55
N GLY A 37 3.04 3.54 -22.86
CA GLY A 37 2.81 2.09 -22.83
C GLY A 37 3.68 1.35 -23.84
N ALA A 38 4.66 0.57 -23.35
CA ALA A 38 5.46 -0.31 -24.19
C ALA A 38 4.62 -1.49 -24.71
N PRO A 39 4.79 -1.94 -25.97
CA PRO A 39 4.01 -3.05 -26.53
C PRO A 39 4.14 -4.31 -25.68
N GLY A 40 3.02 -4.91 -25.28
CA GLY A 40 2.97 -6.13 -24.45
C GLY A 40 2.88 -5.90 -22.94
N THR A 41 2.79 -4.64 -22.48
CA THR A 41 2.56 -4.31 -21.07
C THR A 41 1.06 -4.34 -20.73
N ASP A 42 0.69 -4.92 -19.59
CA ASP A 42 -0.69 -4.90 -19.10
C ASP A 42 -1.15 -3.45 -18.83
N PRO A 43 -2.35 -3.02 -19.29
CA PRO A 43 -2.83 -1.64 -19.14
C PRO A 43 -2.88 -1.15 -17.68
N GLY A 44 -2.96 -2.05 -16.70
CA GLY A 44 -2.97 -1.75 -15.27
C GLY A 44 -1.59 -1.76 -14.60
N ALA A 45 -0.50 -2.03 -15.32
CA ALA A 45 0.83 -2.09 -14.74
C ALA A 45 1.29 -0.70 -14.23
N PRO A 46 1.75 -0.57 -12.97
CA PRO A 46 2.29 0.67 -12.43
C PRO A 46 3.61 1.04 -13.10
N ILE A 47 3.86 2.34 -13.27
CA ILE A 47 5.12 2.85 -13.84
C ILE A 47 6.32 2.61 -12.90
N ALA A 48 6.09 2.77 -11.60
CA ALA A 48 7.05 2.45 -10.55
C ALA A 48 6.31 1.84 -9.36
N SER A 49 6.63 0.59 -9.02
CA SER A 49 5.91 -0.14 -7.97
C SER A 49 6.15 0.43 -6.56
N GLN A 50 7.30 1.10 -6.32
CA GLN A 50 7.70 1.79 -5.08
C GLN A 50 7.29 1.07 -3.78
N MET A 51 7.31 -0.26 -3.79
CA MET A 51 6.75 -1.10 -2.71
C MET A 51 7.45 -0.85 -1.37
N GLY A 52 8.77 -0.64 -1.39
CA GLY A 52 9.57 -0.35 -0.19
C GLY A 52 9.22 0.99 0.47
N ARG A 53 8.86 2.01 -0.32
CA ARG A 53 8.44 3.31 0.23
C ARG A 53 7.08 3.20 0.89
N LYS A 54 6.15 2.43 0.30
CA LYS A 54 4.82 2.18 0.88
C LYS A 54 4.94 1.45 2.23
N LEU A 55 5.79 0.42 2.33
CA LEU A 55 6.00 -0.35 3.57
C LEU A 55 6.63 0.42 4.75
N ILE A 56 7.35 1.52 4.49
CA ILE A 56 8.00 2.32 5.54
C ILE A 56 7.14 3.53 5.93
N TRP A 57 6.31 4.03 5.02
CA TRP A 57 5.45 5.19 5.27
C TRP A 57 4.11 4.85 5.91
N THR A 58 3.61 3.61 5.69
CA THR A 58 2.45 3.04 6.40
C THR A 58 2.91 1.88 7.23
#